data_AF-A0A8S3I2B4-F1
#
_entry.id   AF-A0A8S3I2B4-F1
#
_cell.length_a   1.000
_cell.length_b   1.000
_cell.length_c   1.000
_cell.angle_alpha   90.00
_cell.angle_beta   90.00
_cell.angle_gamma   90.00
#
_symmetry.space_group_name_H-M   'P 1'
#
loop_
_entity.id
_entity.type
_entity.pdbx_description
1 polymer ?
#
loop_
_entity_poly.entity_id
_entity_poly.type
_entity_poly.pdbx_seq_one_letter_code
_entity_poly.pdbx_strand_id
1 'polypeptide(L)'
;MFVPHDDLLQTFKLAQAKERGFNKNTISKPLLSFYYLDMFVRLLREYGYNHMSLPVLSFMRLIGQIVLQSSSIRTYVLLRIQQVCQELNLLESMQTICQLARPFTIRDDDLATSRAEMIVYTKLLAQQREEEAVFESALGSSGLKSEARSYGTSAYSSRTSGNQ
;
A
#
# COMPACT_ATOMS: atom_id res chain seq x y z
N MET A 1 0.56 23.88 14.36
CA MET A 1 -0.42 23.69 13.28
C MET A 1 0.11 22.63 12.33
N PHE A 2 -0.61 21.55 12.03
CA PHE A 2 -0.17 20.57 11.03
C PHE A 2 -0.62 21.05 9.65
N VAL A 3 0.31 21.50 8.81
CA VAL A 3 0.02 21.86 7.42
C VAL A 3 1.01 21.13 6.55
N PRO A 4 0.56 20.27 5.64
CA PRO A 4 1.48 19.56 4.77
C PRO A 4 1.96 20.52 3.67
N HIS A 5 3.16 21.09 3.88
CA HIS A 5 3.78 22.11 3.03
C HIS A 5 4.24 21.57 1.68
N ASP A 6 3.93 22.30 0.60
CA ASP A 6 4.36 21.95 -0.76
C ASP A 6 5.86 22.18 -1.00
N ASP A 7 6.53 22.98 -0.16
CA ASP A 7 7.98 23.23 -0.26
C ASP A 7 8.81 21.96 -0.04
N LEU A 8 8.35 21.08 0.86
CA LEU A 8 8.95 19.76 1.07
C LEU A 8 8.78 18.91 -0.19
N LEU A 9 7.61 18.95 -0.83
CA LEU A 9 7.37 18.24 -2.08
C LEU A 9 8.31 18.73 -3.19
N GLN A 10 8.51 20.04 -3.31
CA GLN A 10 9.46 20.61 -4.27
C GLN A 10 10.89 20.15 -3.97
N THR A 11 11.30 20.14 -2.70
CA THR A 11 12.63 19.66 -2.28
C THR A 11 12.84 18.20 -2.68
N PHE A 12 11.87 17.32 -2.44
CA PHE A 12 11.95 15.92 -2.83
C PHE A 12 11.91 15.73 -4.36
N LYS A 13 11.16 16.56 -5.09
CA LYS A 13 11.16 16.55 -6.57
C LYS A 13 12.52 16.95 -7.13
N LEU A 14 13.15 17.99 -6.59
CA LEU A 14 14.51 18.39 -7.00
C LEU A 14 15.54 17.30 -6.67
N ALA A 15 15.37 16.59 -5.56
CA ALA A 15 16.20 15.45 -5.18
C ALA A 15 15.93 14.17 -5.99
N GLN A 16 14.78 14.07 -6.68
CA GLN A 16 14.37 12.89 -7.47
C GLN A 16 15.38 12.56 -8.57
N ALA A 17 16.06 13.58 -9.12
CA ALA A 17 17.05 13.47 -10.17
C ALA A 17 18.35 12.73 -9.76
N LYS A 18 18.55 12.46 -8.46
CA LYS A 18 19.73 11.73 -7.96
C LYS A 18 19.40 10.24 -7.84
N GLU A 19 20.38 9.37 -8.07
CA GLU A 19 20.25 7.89 -7.95
C GLU A 19 19.72 7.43 -6.58
N ARG A 20 19.91 8.24 -5.53
CA ARG A 20 19.44 7.98 -4.16
C ARG A 20 18.19 8.78 -3.75
N GLY A 21 17.57 9.46 -4.71
CA GLY A 21 16.38 10.29 -4.49
C GLY A 21 15.11 9.46 -4.32
N PHE A 22 14.06 10.09 -3.79
CA PHE A 22 12.77 9.42 -3.61
C PHE A 22 12.05 9.23 -4.96
N ASN A 23 12.17 8.05 -5.56
CA ASN A 23 11.67 7.77 -6.91
C ASN A 23 11.25 6.30 -7.11
N LYS A 24 10.71 5.99 -8.30
CA LYS A 24 10.28 4.63 -8.69
C LYS A 24 11.40 3.57 -8.64
N ASN A 25 12.67 3.98 -8.75
CA ASN A 25 13.81 3.06 -8.69
C ASN A 25 14.17 2.72 -7.24
N THR A 26 13.95 3.65 -6.30
CA THR A 26 14.20 3.43 -4.87
C THR A 26 13.06 2.73 -4.14
N ILE A 27 11.83 2.81 -4.63
CA ILE A 27 10.67 2.10 -4.07
C ILE A 27 10.18 1.08 -5.10
N SER A 28 10.61 -0.17 -4.95
CA SER A 28 10.37 -1.23 -5.94
C SER A 28 8.88 -1.58 -6.14
N LYS A 29 8.07 -1.54 -5.07
CA LYS A 29 6.64 -1.89 -5.11
C LYS A 29 5.79 -0.79 -4.47
N PRO A 30 5.64 0.37 -5.12
CA PRO A 30 5.08 1.56 -4.48
C PRO A 30 3.61 1.40 -4.08
N LEU A 31 2.79 0.69 -4.87
CA LEU A 31 1.40 0.38 -4.51
C LEU A 31 1.32 -0.59 -3.32
N LEU A 32 2.20 -1.60 -3.27
CA LEU A 32 2.24 -2.56 -2.16
C LEU A 32 2.71 -1.88 -0.87
N SER A 33 3.76 -1.06 -0.94
CA SER A 33 4.23 -0.24 0.18
C SER A 33 3.11 0.69 0.66
N PHE A 34 2.39 1.32 -0.26
CA PHE A 34 1.26 2.18 0.06
C PHE A 34 0.15 1.41 0.81
N TYR A 35 -0.19 0.20 0.36
CA TYR A 35 -1.16 -0.66 1.03
C TYR A 35 -0.77 -0.98 2.47
N TYR A 36 0.47 -1.39 2.72
CA TYR A 36 0.93 -1.69 4.08
C TYR A 36 1.02 -0.45 4.97
N LEU A 37 1.37 0.72 4.42
CA LEU A 37 1.34 1.98 5.15
C LEU A 37 -0.10 2.37 5.53
N ASP A 38 -1.09 2.15 4.64
CA ASP A 38 -2.50 2.40 4.97
C ASP A 38 -2.99 1.47 6.09
N MET A 39 -2.61 0.19 6.05
CA MET A 39 -2.89 -0.74 7.16
C MET A 39 -2.22 -0.28 8.45
N PHE A 40 -0.95 0.14 8.39
CA PHE A 40 -0.24 0.63 9.57
C PHE A 40 -0.92 1.87 10.17
N VAL A 41 -1.41 2.80 9.35
CA VAL A 41 -2.22 3.94 9.80
C VAL A 41 -3.48 3.50 10.53
N ARG A 42 -4.19 2.48 10.03
CA ARG A 42 -5.39 1.94 10.70
C ARG A 42 -5.03 1.38 12.06
N LEU A 43 -3.99 0.56 12.15
CA LEU A 43 -3.52 0.00 13.42
C LEU A 43 -3.13 1.11 14.40
N LEU A 44 -2.34 2.10 13.97
CA LEU A 44 -1.98 3.24 14.83
C LEU A 44 -3.21 3.94 15.42
N ARG A 45 -4.25 4.14 14.61
CA ARG A 45 -5.49 4.78 15.05
C ARG A 45 -6.30 3.89 16.00
N GLU A 46 -6.39 2.59 15.71
CA GLU A 46 -7.07 1.60 16.55
C GLU A 46 -6.43 1.49 17.94
N TYR A 47 -5.09 1.55 18.04
CA TYR A 47 -4.36 1.55 19.30
C TYR A 47 -4.26 2.93 19.98
N GLY A 48 -4.92 3.96 19.46
CA GLY A 48 -4.96 5.31 20.05
C GLY A 48 -3.76 6.20 19.73
N TYR A 49 -2.82 5.75 18.90
CA TYR A 49 -1.66 6.52 18.43
C TYR A 49 -2.00 7.43 17.24
N ASN A 50 -3.12 8.15 17.32
CA ASN A 50 -3.62 9.01 16.23
C ASN A 50 -2.59 10.07 15.77
N HIS A 51 -1.82 10.62 16.71
CA HIS A 51 -0.76 11.59 16.42
C HIS A 51 0.37 11.01 15.54
N MET A 52 0.71 9.72 15.69
CA MET A 52 1.72 9.04 14.87
C MET A 52 1.22 8.71 13.47
N SER A 53 -0.10 8.73 13.24
CA SER A 53 -0.64 8.47 11.90
C SER A 53 -0.40 9.62 10.92
N LEU A 54 -0.30 10.87 11.41
CA LEU A 54 -0.04 12.05 10.57
C LEU A 54 1.30 12.00 9.81
N PRO A 55 2.46 11.69 10.42
CA PRO A 55 3.71 11.58 9.68
C PRO A 55 3.71 10.41 8.69
N VAL A 56 3.04 9.30 9.01
CA VAL A 56 2.89 8.17 8.08
C VAL A 56 2.04 8.58 6.87
N LEU A 57 0.93 9.28 7.10
CA LEU A 57 0.09 9.81 6.03
C LEU A 57 0.83 10.87 5.18
N SER A 58 1.64 11.73 5.79
CA SER A 58 2.51 12.66 5.05
C SER A 58 3.49 11.92 4.14
N PHE A 59 4.07 10.82 4.62
CA PHE A 59 4.93 9.97 3.81
C PHE A 59 4.17 9.29 2.66
N MET A 60 2.98 8.75 2.93
CA MET A 60 2.10 8.20 1.90
C MET A 60 1.75 9.24 0.82
N ARG A 61 1.56 10.51 1.22
CA ARG A 61 1.32 11.62 0.28
C ARG A 61 2.53 11.80 -0.66
N LEU A 62 3.75 11.73 -0.15
CA LEU A 62 4.97 11.79 -0.98
C LEU A 62 5.03 10.62 -1.97
N ILE A 63 4.73 9.39 -1.54
CA ILE A 63 4.65 8.22 -2.45
C ILE A 63 3.62 8.49 -3.55
N GLY A 64 2.41 8.91 -3.17
CA GLY A 64 1.32 9.19 -4.10
C GLY A 64 1.67 10.25 -5.14
N GLN A 65 2.33 11.34 -4.72
CA GLN A 65 2.64 12.47 -5.60
C GLN A 65 3.92 12.29 -6.42
N ILE A 66 4.98 11.71 -5.85
CA ILE A 66 6.31 11.66 -6.49
C ILE A 66 6.50 10.35 -7.26
N VAL A 67 6.10 9.23 -6.65
CA VAL A 67 6.39 7.88 -7.16
C VAL A 67 5.24 7.38 -8.01
N LEU A 68 4.01 7.43 -7.49
CA LEU A 68 2.81 6.97 -8.20
C LEU A 68 2.24 8.02 -9.15
N GLN A 69 2.50 9.31 -8.89
CA GLN A 69 2.03 10.44 -9.68
C GLN A 69 0.51 10.43 -9.92
N SER A 70 -0.27 9.86 -9.00
CA SER A 70 -1.72 9.77 -9.09
C SER A 70 -2.39 10.87 -8.28
N SER A 71 -3.23 11.65 -8.96
CA SER A 71 -4.07 12.66 -8.29
C SER A 71 -5.08 12.01 -7.37
N SER A 72 -5.67 10.87 -7.78
CA SER A 72 -6.64 10.13 -6.98
C SER A 72 -6.02 9.63 -5.66
N ILE A 73 -4.80 9.09 -5.70
CA ILE A 73 -4.07 8.65 -4.49
C ILE A 73 -3.73 9.84 -3.59
N ARG A 74 -3.26 10.95 -4.17
CA ARG A 74 -3.01 12.19 -3.41
C ARG A 74 -4.27 12.63 -2.66
N THR A 75 -5.40 12.68 -3.35
CA THR A 75 -6.67 13.12 -2.77
C THR A 75 -7.15 12.15 -1.69
N TYR A 76 -7.04 10.84 -1.91
CA TYR A 76 -7.31 9.83 -0.89
C TYR A 76 -6.50 10.08 0.39
N VAL A 77 -5.18 10.30 0.28
CA VAL A 77 -4.33 10.55 1.44
C VAL A 77 -4.73 11.86 2.14
N LEU A 78 -5.04 12.93 1.41
CA LEU A 78 -5.48 14.20 2.01
C LEU A 78 -6.78 14.02 2.81
N LEU A 79 -7.75 13.26 2.29
CA LEU A 79 -8.99 12.95 3.04
C LEU A 79 -8.70 12.16 4.31
N ARG A 80 -7.76 11.22 4.28
CA ARG A 80 -7.35 10.46 5.46
C ARG A 80 -6.68 11.34 6.50
N ILE A 81 -5.83 12.29 6.08
CA ILE A 81 -5.25 13.29 6.98
C ILE A 81 -6.34 14.16 7.59
N GLN A 82 -7.32 14.60 6.79
CA GLN A 82 -8.46 15.39 7.27
C GLN A 82 -9.21 14.67 8.39
N GLN A 83 -9.49 13.37 8.24
CA GLN A 83 -10.13 12.54 9.26
C GLN A 83 -9.32 12.51 10.57
N VAL A 84 -8.01 12.31 10.48
CA VAL A 84 -7.13 12.29 11.66
C VAL A 84 -7.06 13.67 12.31
N CYS A 85 -6.99 14.75 11.53
CA CYS A 85 -7.03 16.11 12.06
C CYS A 85 -8.35 16.38 12.80
N GLN A 86 -9.48 15.87 12.30
CA GLN A 86 -10.76 15.95 12.98
C GLN A 86 -10.75 15.17 14.31
N GLU A 87 -10.22 13.94 14.32
CA GLU A 87 -10.07 13.12 15.54
C GLU A 87 -9.19 13.78 16.61
N LEU A 88 -8.18 14.54 16.19
CA LEU A 88 -7.27 15.28 17.05
C LEU A 88 -7.76 16.71 17.38
N ASN A 89 -8.98 17.10 16.96
CA ASN A 89 -9.53 18.46 17.10
C ASN A 89 -8.65 19.58 16.51
N LEU A 90 -7.90 19.28 15.43
CA LEU A 90 -7.06 20.23 14.69
C LEU A 90 -7.88 20.91 13.57
N LEU A 91 -8.84 21.75 13.95
CA LEU A 91 -9.84 22.32 13.03
C LEU A 91 -9.24 23.18 11.91
N GLU A 92 -8.24 24.00 12.21
CA GLU A 92 -7.61 24.85 11.19
C GLU A 92 -6.88 24.00 10.13
N SER A 93 -6.11 22.99 10.58
CA SER A 93 -5.46 22.04 9.70
C SER A 93 -6.46 21.29 8.82
N MET A 94 -7.57 20.84 9.41
CA MET A 94 -8.66 20.19 8.68
C MET A 94 -9.23 21.07 7.55
N GLN A 95 -9.45 22.36 7.81
CA GLN A 95 -9.94 23.30 6.80
C GLN A 95 -8.96 23.48 5.65
N THR A 96 -7.67 23.69 5.94
CA THR A 96 -6.62 23.80 4.91
C THR A 96 -6.53 22.54 4.06
N ILE A 97 -6.57 21.36 4.67
CA ILE A 97 -6.51 20.08 3.96
C ILE A 97 -7.74 19.85 3.07
N CYS A 98 -8.93 20.22 3.57
CA CYS A 98 -10.16 20.13 2.80
C CYS A 98 -10.12 21.00 1.53
N GLN A 99 -9.52 22.19 1.61
CA GLN A 99 -9.30 23.05 0.45
C GLN A 99 -8.31 22.40 -0.55
N LEU A 100 -7.22 21.81 -0.06
CA LEU A 100 -6.22 21.14 -0.91
C LEU A 100 -6.72 19.85 -1.60
N ALA A 101 -7.68 19.17 -0.99
CA ALA A 101 -8.27 17.93 -1.51
C ALA A 101 -9.29 18.16 -2.64
N ARG A 102 -9.75 19.41 -2.85
CA ARG A 102 -10.74 19.74 -3.87
C ARG A 102 -10.10 20.08 -5.22
N PRO A 103 -10.75 19.74 -6.35
CA PRO A 103 -11.97 18.93 -6.45
C PRO A 103 -11.69 17.43 -6.24
N PHE A 104 -12.63 16.75 -5.57
CA PHE A 104 -12.60 15.29 -5.40
C PHE A 104 -13.15 14.63 -6.67
N THR A 105 -12.33 14.54 -7.71
CA THR A 105 -12.67 13.80 -8.93
C THR A 105 -11.68 12.67 -9.14
N ILE A 106 -12.19 11.45 -9.30
CA ILE A 106 -11.40 10.34 -9.83
C ILE A 106 -11.24 10.62 -11.31
N ARG A 107 -10.00 10.77 -11.77
CA ARG A 107 -9.72 11.06 -13.17
C ARG A 107 -9.83 9.77 -13.98
N ASP A 108 -10.42 9.86 -15.17
CA ASP A 108 -10.62 8.71 -16.06
C ASP A 108 -9.30 8.00 -16.40
N ASP A 109 -8.20 8.74 -16.50
CA ASP A 109 -6.84 8.19 -16.72
C ASP A 109 -6.39 7.25 -15.59
N ASP A 110 -6.66 7.63 -14.34
CA ASP A 110 -6.28 6.83 -13.17
C ASP A 110 -7.14 5.55 -13.12
N LEU A 111 -8.41 5.65 -13.50
CA LEU A 111 -9.32 4.51 -13.62
C LEU A 111 -8.93 3.56 -14.76
N ALA A 112 -8.56 4.10 -15.92
CA ALA A 112 -8.11 3.32 -17.07
C ALA A 112 -6.83 2.54 -16.74
N THR A 113 -5.87 3.18 -16.08
CA THR A 113 -4.62 2.55 -15.62
C THR A 113 -4.91 1.41 -14.64
N SER A 114 -5.75 1.66 -13.63
CA SER A 114 -6.14 0.62 -12.66
C SER A 114 -6.82 -0.58 -13.32
N ARG A 115 -7.72 -0.35 -14.28
CA ARG A 115 -8.38 -1.42 -15.04
C ARG A 115 -7.39 -2.23 -15.89
N ALA A 116 -6.44 -1.56 -16.53
CA ALA A 116 -5.39 -2.22 -17.31
C ALA A 116 -4.51 -3.13 -16.43
N GLU A 117 -4.08 -2.63 -15.27
CA GLU A 117 -3.31 -3.41 -14.29
C GLU A 117 -4.09 -4.63 -13.78
N MET A 118 -5.38 -4.47 -13.49
CA MET A 118 -6.26 -5.58 -13.07
C MET A 118 -6.38 -6.68 -14.13
N ILE A 119 -6.46 -6.31 -15.41
CA ILE A 119 -6.50 -7.28 -16.51
C ILE A 119 -5.20 -8.08 -16.57
N VAL A 120 -4.05 -7.41 -16.46
CA VAL A 120 -2.74 -8.05 -16.47
C VAL A 120 -2.61 -9.02 -15.29
N TYR A 121 -2.97 -8.57 -14.08
CA TYR A 121 -2.90 -9.39 -12.88
C TYR A 121 -3.77 -10.65 -12.97
N THR A 122 -5.00 -10.49 -13.45
CA THR A 122 -5.95 -11.62 -13.62
C THR A 122 -5.41 -12.67 -14.60
N LYS A 123 -4.73 -12.22 -15.67
CA LYS A 123 -4.08 -13.12 -16.65
C LYS A 123 -2.91 -13.88 -16.02
N LEU A 124 -2.06 -13.21 -15.25
CA LEU A 124 -0.93 -13.85 -14.57
C LEU A 124 -1.40 -14.90 -13.55
N LEU A 125 -2.47 -14.61 -12.80
CA LEU A 125 -3.06 -15.59 -11.88
C LEU A 125 -3.63 -16.82 -12.61
N ALA A 126 -4.22 -16.63 -13.80
CA ALA A 126 -4.70 -17.75 -14.59
C ALA A 126 -3.54 -18.64 -15.07
N GLN A 127 -2.44 -18.03 -15.53
CA GLN A 127 -1.24 -18.74 -15.94
C GLN A 127 -0.62 -19.54 -14.79
N GLN A 128 -0.47 -18.93 -13.60
CA GLN A 128 0.05 -19.63 -12.42
C GLN A 128 -0.81 -20.83 -12.05
N ARG A 129 -2.15 -20.69 -12.11
CA ARG A 129 -3.06 -21.80 -11.82
C ARG A 129 -2.94 -22.95 -12.82
N GLU A 130 -2.76 -22.63 -14.10
CA GLU A 130 -2.53 -23.63 -15.14
C GLU A 130 -1.20 -24.36 -14.94
N GLU A 131 -0.12 -23.63 -14.62
CA GLU A 131 1.19 -24.20 -14.32
C GLU A 131 1.16 -25.11 -13.07
N GLU A 132 0.49 -24.67 -12.00
CA GLU A 132 0.29 -25.46 -10.77
C GLU A 132 -0.51 -26.74 -11.06
N ALA A 133 -1.58 -26.68 -11.85
CA ALA A 133 -2.38 -27.85 -12.21
C ALA A 133 -1.61 -28.84 -13.09
N VAL A 134 -0.80 -28.34 -14.03
CA VAL A 134 0.09 -29.18 -14.85
C VAL A 134 1.15 -29.83 -13.96
N PHE A 135 1.74 -29.09 -13.03
CA PHE A 135 2.72 -29.62 -12.07
C PHE A 135 2.12 -30.70 -11.15
N GLU A 136 0.92 -30.49 -10.60
CA GLU A 136 0.21 -31.47 -9.80
C GLU A 136 -0.14 -32.74 -10.60
N SER A 137 -0.54 -32.59 -11.86
CA SER A 137 -0.81 -33.73 -12.75
C SER A 137 0.45 -34.55 -13.06
N ALA A 138 1.60 -33.89 -13.19
CA ALA A 138 2.91 -34.52 -13.40
C ALA A 138 3.44 -35.24 -12.14
N LEU A 139 3.17 -34.71 -10.94
CA LEU A 139 3.44 -35.39 -9.68
C LEU A 139 2.49 -36.58 -9.45
N GLY A 140 1.26 -36.49 -9.93
CA GLY A 140 0.28 -37.58 -9.89
C GLY A 140 0.66 -38.79 -10.74
N SER A 141 1.32 -38.57 -11.88
CA SER A 141 1.74 -39.62 -12.81
C SER A 141 3.11 -40.25 -12.50
N SER A 142 3.95 -39.59 -11.69
CA SER A 142 5.32 -40.05 -11.35
C SER A 142 5.43 -40.87 -10.05
N GLY A 143 4.33 -41.21 -9.38
CA GLY A 143 4.33 -42.21 -8.29
C GLY A 143 5.08 -41.83 -7.00
N LEU A 144 5.52 -40.57 -6.83
CA LEU A 144 6.32 -40.09 -5.69
C LEU A 144 5.46 -39.47 -4.56
N LYS A 145 4.22 -39.95 -4.35
CA LYS A 145 3.33 -39.42 -3.30
C LYS A 145 3.70 -39.84 -1.86
N SER A 146 4.69 -40.72 -1.66
CA SER A 146 5.01 -41.25 -0.32
C SER A 146 6.09 -40.47 0.46
N GLU A 147 6.94 -39.65 -0.15
CA GLU A 147 8.07 -39.03 0.58
C GLU A 147 7.93 -37.53 0.87
N ALA A 148 7.11 -36.78 0.12
CA ALA A 148 7.00 -35.33 0.31
C ALA A 148 6.19 -34.90 1.57
N ARG A 149 5.44 -35.82 2.20
CA ARG A 149 4.69 -35.51 3.44
C ARG A 149 5.58 -35.40 4.69
N SER A 150 6.83 -35.87 4.66
CA SER A 150 7.73 -35.85 5.82
C SER A 150 8.36 -34.48 6.10
N TYR A 151 8.43 -33.57 5.12
CA TYR A 151 9.14 -32.30 5.28
C TYR A 151 8.23 -31.07 5.41
N GLY A 152 6.91 -31.23 5.25
CA GLY A 152 5.96 -30.11 5.23
C GLY A 152 5.12 -29.88 6.49
N THR A 153 5.15 -30.79 7.49
CA THR A 153 4.23 -30.72 8.65
C THR A 153 4.87 -30.25 9.96
N SER A 154 6.16 -29.92 10.00
CA SER A 154 6.84 -29.56 11.26
C SER A 154 6.82 -28.07 11.63
N ALA A 155 6.28 -27.17 10.80
CA ALA A 155 6.37 -25.72 11.06
C ALA A 155 5.06 -25.02 11.43
N TYR A 156 3.92 -25.72 11.50
CA TYR A 156 2.61 -25.08 11.72
C TYR A 156 1.66 -25.79 12.70
N SER A 157 2.17 -26.60 13.64
CA SER A 157 1.32 -27.31 14.61
C SER A 157 1.63 -27.07 16.10
N SER A 158 2.48 -26.10 16.45
CA SER A 158 2.74 -25.79 17.87
C SER A 158 2.50 -24.30 18.18
N ARG A 159 1.24 -23.88 18.22
CA ARG A 159 0.78 -22.78 19.10
C ARG A 159 -0.75 -22.58 19.19
N THR A 160 -1.50 -23.67 19.32
CA THR A 160 -2.78 -23.73 20.06
C THR A 160 -2.82 -25.16 20.60
N SER A 161 -2.71 -25.47 21.89
CA SER A 161 -3.60 -25.10 23.00
C SER A 161 -3.02 -25.70 24.29
N GLY A 162 -3.15 -25.02 25.44
CA GLY A 162 -3.31 -25.71 26.73
C GLY A 162 -2.31 -25.41 27.86
N ASN A 163 -2.80 -24.59 28.81
CA ASN A 163 -2.59 -24.63 30.26
C ASN A 163 -1.23 -24.20 30.85
N GLN A 164 -1.22 -23.01 31.46
CA GLN A 164 -1.53 -22.86 32.90
C GLN A 164 -2.22 -21.51 33.14
#